data_AF-A0A3D3GCP9-F1
#
_entry.id   AF-A0A3D3GCP9-F1
#
_cell.length_a   1.000
_cell.length_b   1.000
_cell.length_c   1.000
_cell.angle_alpha   90.00
_cell.angle_beta   90.00
_cell.angle_gamma   90.00
#
_symmetry.space_group_name_H-M   'P 1'
#
loop_
_entity.id
_entity.type
_entity.pdbx_description
1 polymer ?
#
loop_
_entity_poly.entity_id
_entity_poly.type
_entity_poly.pdbx_seq_one_letter_code
_entity_poly.pdbx_strand_id
1 'polypeptide(L)'
;MMHGLEALPQIADLKNAYEKLQFHIPTPPTEKELALYSQWARFDARLGEIWIDHLANDWKKLNPISLNEELLRLPWPAAAGVLLEFVSNKIRDRSVRDHLLTWMHSVLYGIKPAPFQMFYISGRKPGSPSMLEDSELPLQEYRRWGFLARDSLVGKQSFDRGELSPDIRKKYLKKLCSSRMRIDLDTYWNEIGKVISRRQAERDLRECAWLKPVGNTRARQYLVTRTEKRNRKAGP
;
A
#
# COMPACT_ATOMS: atom_id res chain seq x y z
N MET A 1 26.16 6.88 3.81
CA MET A 1 25.62 7.80 4.85
C MET A 1 24.12 7.89 4.65
N MET A 2 23.32 7.62 5.68
CA MET A 2 21.88 7.93 5.63
C MET A 2 21.73 9.43 5.83
N HIS A 3 21.46 10.18 4.76
CA HIS A 3 20.98 11.54 4.91
C HIS A 3 19.52 11.45 5.38
N GLY A 4 19.24 12.00 6.55
CA GLY A 4 17.88 12.25 7.01
C GLY A 4 17.38 13.58 6.46
N LEU A 5 16.11 13.90 6.69
CA LEU A 5 15.62 15.27 6.50
C LEU A 5 16.40 16.23 7.42
N GLU A 6 16.68 17.43 6.94
CA GLU A 6 17.30 18.50 7.75
C GLU A 6 16.41 18.88 8.94
N ALA A 7 15.10 18.84 8.76
CA ALA A 7 14.10 19.07 9.80
C ALA A 7 12.89 18.16 9.61
N LEU A 8 12.31 17.73 10.73
CA LEU A 8 11.02 17.05 10.75
C LEU A 8 9.89 18.07 10.56
N PRO A 9 8.82 17.73 9.81
CA PRO A 9 7.68 18.62 9.65
C PRO A 9 7.03 18.92 11.00
N GLN A 10 6.78 20.19 11.27
CA GLN A 10 5.93 20.60 12.38
C GLN A 10 4.46 20.42 12.01
N ILE A 11 3.59 20.43 13.02
CA ILE A 11 2.13 20.31 12.79
C ILE A 11 1.61 21.43 11.88
N ALA A 12 2.16 22.64 12.01
CA ALA A 12 1.83 23.78 11.14
C ALA A 12 2.20 23.51 9.67
N ASP A 13 3.33 22.87 9.43
CA ASP A 13 3.79 22.53 8.07
C ASP A 13 2.87 21.51 7.41
N LEU A 14 2.47 20.47 8.16
CA LEU A 14 1.51 19.47 7.68
C LEU A 14 0.15 20.10 7.39
N LYS A 15 -0.33 20.99 8.27
CA LYS A 15 -1.59 21.71 8.06
C LYS A 15 -1.56 22.54 6.77
N ASN A 16 -0.48 23.29 6.54
CA ASN A 16 -0.30 24.06 5.30
C ASN A 16 -0.23 23.15 4.07
N ALA A 17 0.46 22.00 4.16
CA ALA A 17 0.50 21.02 3.08
C ALA A 17 -0.90 20.47 2.75
N TYR A 18 -1.70 20.14 3.76
CA TYR A 18 -3.10 19.73 3.57
C TYR A 18 -3.92 20.81 2.87
N GLU A 19 -3.80 22.04 3.36
CA GLU A 19 -4.56 23.16 2.84
C GLU A 19 -4.25 23.40 1.36
N LYS A 20 -2.98 23.40 0.96
CA LYS A 20 -2.55 23.58 -0.44
C LYS A 20 -2.96 22.44 -1.37
N LEU A 21 -2.98 21.20 -0.88
CA LEU A 21 -3.30 20.04 -1.71
C LEU A 21 -4.82 19.80 -1.83
N GLN A 22 -5.60 20.06 -0.77
CA GLN A 22 -7.03 19.77 -0.73
C GLN A 22 -7.90 20.91 -1.26
N PHE A 23 -7.60 22.13 -0.81
CA PHE A 23 -8.31 23.30 -1.27
C PHE A 23 -7.46 23.83 -2.42
N HIS A 24 -8.05 23.98 -3.61
CA HIS A 24 -7.41 24.68 -4.72
C HIS A 24 -7.25 26.18 -4.36
N ILE A 25 -6.46 26.47 -3.33
CA ILE A 25 -6.03 27.78 -2.88
C ILE A 25 -5.35 28.44 -4.09
N PRO A 26 -5.38 29.79 -4.22
CA PRO A 26 -4.91 30.49 -5.42
C PRO A 26 -3.50 30.15 -5.92
N THR A 27 -2.65 29.53 -5.09
CA THR A 27 -1.34 29.03 -5.52
C THR A 27 -1.29 27.51 -5.37
N PRO A 28 -1.25 26.75 -6.48
CA PRO A 28 -1.03 25.30 -6.42
C PRO A 28 0.36 25.01 -5.83
N PRO A 29 0.57 23.81 -5.25
CA PRO A 29 1.87 23.43 -4.74
C PRO A 29 2.89 23.37 -5.89
N THR A 30 4.08 23.90 -5.63
CA THR A 30 5.22 23.82 -6.55
C THR A 30 5.80 22.41 -6.60
N GLU A 31 6.60 22.10 -7.62
CA GLU A 31 7.32 20.82 -7.72
C GLU A 31 8.22 20.57 -6.51
N LYS A 32 8.85 21.62 -5.97
CA LYS A 32 9.66 21.55 -4.75
C LYS A 32 8.84 21.14 -3.54
N GLU A 33 7.65 21.72 -3.38
CA GLU A 33 6.74 21.37 -2.29
C GLU A 33 6.20 19.95 -2.45
N LEU A 34 5.82 19.54 -3.67
CA LEU A 34 5.36 18.18 -3.95
C LEU A 34 6.45 17.14 -3.67
N ALA A 35 7.70 17.43 -4.03
CA ALA A 35 8.84 16.58 -3.73
C ALA A 35 9.03 16.44 -2.20
N LEU A 36 8.92 17.54 -1.46
CA LEU A 36 9.00 17.54 0.00
C LEU A 36 7.84 16.76 0.65
N TYR A 37 6.60 17.01 0.22
CA TYR A 37 5.41 16.35 0.75
C TYR A 37 5.44 14.84 0.51
N SER A 38 6.05 14.39 -0.59
CA SER A 38 6.22 12.95 -0.86
C SER A 38 7.04 12.24 0.23
N GLN A 39 8.00 12.94 0.84
CA GLN A 39 8.77 12.41 1.96
C GLN A 39 8.01 12.52 3.28
N TRP A 40 7.26 13.61 3.46
CA TRP A 40 6.45 13.80 4.65
C TRP A 40 5.32 12.77 4.79
N ALA A 41 4.88 12.16 3.68
CA ALA A 41 3.97 11.02 3.68
C ALA A 41 4.49 9.82 4.52
N ARG A 42 5.80 9.74 4.78
CA ARG A 42 6.39 8.73 5.68
C ARG A 42 6.12 9.00 7.17
N PHE A 43 5.70 10.22 7.53
CA PHE A 43 5.31 10.58 8.89
C PHE A 43 3.80 10.67 9.07
N ASP A 44 3.07 11.02 8.02
CA ASP A 44 1.60 11.07 8.04
C ASP A 44 1.01 10.45 6.77
N ALA A 45 0.34 9.30 6.94
CA ALA A 45 -0.31 8.59 5.84
C ALA A 45 -1.39 9.44 5.16
N ARG A 46 -2.09 10.32 5.90
CA ARG A 46 -3.16 11.17 5.34
C ARG A 46 -2.59 12.14 4.31
N LEU A 47 -1.37 12.63 4.53
CA LEU A 47 -0.69 13.45 3.54
C LEU A 47 -0.41 12.66 2.26
N GLY A 48 -0.01 11.40 2.38
CA GLY A 48 0.14 10.49 1.24
C GLY A 48 -1.16 10.36 0.45
N GLU A 49 -2.28 10.10 1.12
CA GLU A 49 -3.60 9.99 0.47
C GLU A 49 -3.97 11.27 -0.29
N ILE A 50 -3.84 12.43 0.36
CA ILE A 50 -4.15 13.74 -0.22
C ILE A 50 -3.23 14.06 -1.40
N TRP A 51 -1.94 13.73 -1.29
CA TRP A 51 -0.95 13.93 -2.35
C TRP A 51 -1.26 13.08 -3.59
N ILE A 52 -1.65 11.82 -3.39
CA ILE A 52 -2.06 10.91 -4.48
C ILE A 52 -3.29 11.48 -5.17
N ASP A 53 -4.27 11.95 -4.41
CA ASP A 53 -5.52 12.51 -4.94
C ASP A 53 -5.26 13.78 -5.75
N HIS A 54 -4.38 14.65 -5.27
CA HIS A 54 -3.95 15.83 -6.01
C HIS A 54 -3.29 15.45 -7.34
N LEU A 55 -2.30 14.56 -7.32
CA LEU A 55 -1.60 14.17 -8.55
C LEU A 55 -2.47 13.40 -9.53
N ALA A 56 -3.37 12.55 -9.07
CA ALA A 56 -4.28 11.82 -9.95
C ALA A 56 -5.13 12.77 -10.82
N ASN A 57 -5.41 13.98 -10.33
CA ASN A 57 -6.20 14.99 -11.04
C ASN A 57 -5.33 15.97 -11.83
N ASP A 58 -4.17 16.39 -11.28
CA ASP A 58 -3.44 17.57 -11.76
C ASP A 58 -2.02 17.29 -12.29
N TRP A 59 -1.58 16.02 -12.39
CA TRP A 59 -0.22 15.68 -12.83
C TRP A 59 0.22 16.31 -14.16
N LYS A 60 -0.71 16.55 -15.10
CA LYS A 60 -0.43 17.16 -16.40
C LYS A 60 0.03 18.62 -16.32
N LYS A 61 -0.26 19.30 -15.21
CA LYS A 61 0.11 20.70 -14.98
C LYS A 61 1.54 20.85 -14.46
N LEU A 62 2.16 19.74 -14.04
CA LEU A 62 3.46 19.72 -13.41
C LEU A 62 4.56 19.41 -14.42
N ASN A 63 5.70 20.08 -14.25
CA ASN A 63 6.88 19.76 -15.04
C ASN A 63 7.57 18.50 -14.47
N PRO A 64 7.60 17.38 -15.21
CA PRO A 64 8.18 16.14 -14.69
C PRO A 64 9.69 16.23 -14.44
N ILE A 65 10.41 17.04 -15.22
CA ILE A 65 11.87 17.21 -15.10
C ILE A 65 12.17 18.03 -13.84
N SER A 66 11.44 19.13 -13.63
CA SER A 66 11.62 19.95 -12.42
C SER A 66 11.28 19.16 -11.16
N LEU A 67 10.23 18.33 -11.16
CA LEU A 67 9.92 17.46 -10.03
C LEU A 67 11.02 16.41 -9.79
N ASN A 68 11.59 15.83 -10.85
CA ASN A 68 12.72 14.89 -10.73
C ASN A 68 13.93 15.55 -10.07
N GLU A 69 14.31 16.74 -10.51
CA GLU A 69 15.44 17.49 -9.95
C GLU A 69 15.25 17.77 -8.45
N GLU A 70 14.04 18.19 -8.06
CA GLU A 70 13.73 18.44 -6.64
C GLU A 70 13.73 17.15 -5.82
N LEU A 71 13.23 16.04 -6.37
CA LEU A 71 13.30 14.72 -5.70
C LEU A 71 14.75 14.28 -5.47
N LEU A 72 15.62 14.40 -6.49
CA LEU A 72 17.01 13.96 -6.39
C LEU A 72 17.85 14.75 -5.37
N ARG A 73 17.43 15.97 -5.03
CA ARG A 73 18.07 16.79 -3.98
C ARG A 73 17.71 16.35 -2.57
N LEU A 74 16.66 15.55 -2.42
CA LEU A 74 16.11 15.15 -1.14
C LEU A 74 16.66 13.80 -0.68
N PRO A 75 16.63 13.50 0.63
CA PRO A 75 17.21 12.27 1.17
C PRO A 75 16.45 10.99 0.79
N TRP A 76 15.13 11.07 0.58
CA TRP A 76 14.28 9.90 0.33
C TRP A 76 13.47 10.00 -0.97
N PRO A 77 14.13 10.14 -2.14
CA PRO A 77 13.44 10.31 -3.43
C PRO A 77 12.54 9.11 -3.78
N ALA A 78 12.92 7.90 -3.35
CA ALA A 78 12.14 6.68 -3.58
C ALA A 78 10.73 6.72 -2.96
N ALA A 79 10.49 7.57 -1.96
CA ALA A 79 9.16 7.71 -1.36
C ALA A 79 8.13 8.20 -2.39
N ALA A 80 8.51 9.09 -3.30
CA ALA A 80 7.65 9.53 -4.40
C ALA A 80 7.27 8.38 -5.34
N GLY A 81 8.18 7.43 -5.58
CA GLY A 81 7.91 6.25 -6.41
C GLY A 81 6.76 5.41 -5.86
N VAL A 82 6.71 5.20 -4.54
CA VAL A 82 5.58 4.53 -3.87
C VAL A 82 4.27 5.27 -4.12
N LEU A 83 4.25 6.58 -3.90
CA LEU A 83 3.03 7.37 -4.07
C LEU A 83 2.57 7.39 -5.53
N LEU A 84 3.49 7.49 -6.49
CA LEU A 84 3.16 7.49 -7.92
C LEU A 84 2.62 6.14 -8.41
N GLU A 85 3.08 5.02 -7.85
CA GLU A 85 2.46 3.71 -8.13
C GLU A 85 0.99 3.71 -7.71
N PHE A 86 0.67 4.25 -6.52
CA PHE A 86 -0.71 4.42 -6.08
C PHE A 86 -1.52 5.41 -6.94
N VAL A 87 -0.91 6.50 -7.42
CA VAL A 87 -1.55 7.41 -8.40
C VAL A 87 -1.92 6.63 -9.66
N SER A 88 -1.01 5.79 -10.18
CA SER A 88 -1.26 4.99 -11.37
C SER A 88 -2.40 3.98 -11.19
N ASN A 89 -2.55 3.42 -9.98
CA ASN A 89 -3.63 2.49 -9.65
C ASN A 89 -4.99 3.20 -9.53
N LYS A 90 -5.01 4.51 -9.24
CA LYS A 90 -6.24 5.31 -9.16
C LYS A 90 -6.81 5.67 -10.53
N ILE A 91 -5.96 5.78 -11.57
CA ILE A 91 -6.39 6.10 -12.94
C ILE A 91 -6.87 4.83 -13.67
N ARG A 92 -8.18 4.76 -13.91
CA ARG A 92 -8.82 3.61 -14.59
C ARG A 92 -8.77 3.67 -16.11
N ASP A 93 -8.82 4.87 -16.67
CA ASP A 93 -8.74 5.04 -18.12
C ASP A 93 -7.34 4.63 -18.60
N ARG A 94 -7.28 3.58 -19.42
CA ARG A 94 -6.01 3.02 -19.92
C ARG A 94 -5.20 4.05 -20.71
N SER A 95 -5.85 4.83 -21.57
CA SER A 95 -5.16 5.85 -22.36
C SER A 95 -4.55 6.90 -21.44
N VAL A 96 -5.31 7.41 -20.47
CA VAL A 96 -4.79 8.37 -19.49
C VAL A 96 -3.66 7.76 -18.65
N ARG A 97 -3.79 6.50 -18.26
CA ARG A 97 -2.78 5.76 -17.50
C ARG A 97 -1.47 5.61 -18.27
N ASP A 98 -1.51 5.30 -19.57
CA ASP A 98 -0.30 5.14 -20.39
C ASP A 98 0.50 6.46 -20.50
N HIS A 99 -0.20 7.59 -20.61
CA HIS A 99 0.43 8.92 -20.57
C HIS A 99 1.00 9.23 -19.18
N LEU A 100 0.27 8.89 -18.12
CA LEU A 100 0.78 9.04 -16.75
C LEU A 100 2.04 8.20 -16.53
N LEU A 101 2.09 6.95 -17.00
CA LEU A 101 3.27 6.08 -16.84
C LEU A 101 4.50 6.67 -17.54
N THR A 102 4.30 7.26 -18.73
CA THR A 102 5.37 7.97 -19.44
C THR A 102 5.85 9.18 -18.64
N TRP A 103 4.93 9.98 -18.08
CA TRP A 103 5.27 11.10 -17.22
C TRP A 103 6.00 10.65 -15.94
N MET A 104 5.54 9.57 -15.30
CA MET A 104 6.17 8.96 -14.12
C MET A 104 7.59 8.49 -14.41
N HIS A 105 7.86 7.90 -15.58
CA HIS A 105 9.21 7.52 -15.98
C HIS A 105 10.17 8.71 -16.02
N SER A 106 9.70 9.87 -16.49
CA SER A 106 10.49 11.11 -16.47
C SER A 106 10.73 11.62 -15.04
N VAL A 107 9.70 11.61 -14.19
CA VAL A 107 9.80 12.04 -12.78
C VAL A 107 10.74 11.13 -11.98
N LEU A 108 10.77 9.84 -12.27
CA LEU A 108 11.50 8.83 -11.50
C LEU A 108 12.88 8.49 -12.10
N TYR A 109 13.28 9.15 -13.17
CA TYR A 109 14.57 8.91 -13.81
C TYR A 109 15.73 9.08 -12.82
N GLY A 110 16.61 8.08 -12.75
CA GLY A 110 17.77 8.10 -11.84
C GLY A 110 17.46 7.82 -10.36
N ILE A 111 16.18 7.78 -9.95
CA ILE A 111 15.80 7.44 -8.57
C ILE A 111 15.87 5.92 -8.40
N LYS A 112 16.72 5.48 -7.47
CA LYS A 112 16.87 4.05 -7.12
C LYS A 112 15.91 3.67 -5.99
N PRO A 113 15.43 2.41 -5.94
CA PRO A 113 14.75 1.89 -4.76
C PRO A 113 15.56 2.12 -3.48
N ALA A 114 14.87 2.37 -2.38
CA ALA A 114 15.50 2.52 -1.08
C ALA A 114 16.13 1.20 -0.61
N PRO A 115 17.11 1.24 0.31
CA PRO A 115 17.46 0.06 1.10
C PRO A 115 16.22 -0.45 1.83
N PHE A 116 16.03 -1.77 1.89
CA PHE A 116 14.87 -2.39 2.56
C PHE A 116 14.63 -1.80 3.96
N GLN A 117 13.58 -0.99 4.08
CA GLN A 117 13.24 -0.27 5.32
C GLN A 117 11.74 -0.06 5.46
N MET A 118 11.27 0.29 6.66
CA MET A 118 9.87 0.67 6.87
C MET A 118 9.55 1.96 6.10
N PHE A 119 8.39 1.99 5.44
CA PHE A 119 7.92 3.23 4.82
C PHE A 119 7.63 4.28 5.89
N TYR A 120 6.79 3.94 6.87
CA TYR A 120 6.40 4.82 7.96
C TYR A 120 7.45 4.84 9.08
N ILE A 121 7.86 6.03 9.51
CA ILE A 121 8.93 6.21 10.51
C ILE A 121 8.37 6.17 11.94
N SER A 122 7.17 6.69 12.17
CA SER A 122 6.58 6.87 13.51
C SER A 122 5.36 5.99 13.78
N GLY A 123 4.93 5.17 12.82
CA GLY A 123 3.63 4.48 12.89
C GLY A 123 3.59 3.21 13.76
N ARG A 124 4.74 2.56 14.01
CA ARG A 124 4.79 1.25 14.67
C ARG A 124 5.87 1.21 15.74
N LYS A 125 5.59 0.55 16.87
CA LYS A 125 6.62 0.25 17.86
C LYS A 125 7.60 -0.80 17.28
N PRO A 126 8.93 -0.62 17.42
CA PRO A 126 9.90 -1.61 16.99
C PRO A 126 9.60 -3.00 17.57
N GLY A 127 9.65 -4.03 16.73
CA GLY A 127 9.35 -5.41 17.12
C GLY A 127 7.88 -5.71 17.42
N SER A 128 6.97 -4.75 17.23
CA SER A 128 5.54 -5.00 17.41
C SER A 128 5.00 -6.01 16.37
N PRO A 129 3.93 -6.77 16.69
CA PRO A 129 3.29 -7.67 15.74
C PRO A 129 2.92 -6.98 14.43
N SER A 130 2.46 -5.73 14.48
CA SER A 130 2.13 -4.97 13.27
C SER A 130 3.35 -4.64 12.41
N MET A 131 4.51 -4.34 13.00
CA MET A 131 5.75 -4.14 12.25
C MET A 131 6.22 -5.44 11.58
N LEU A 132 6.10 -6.58 12.28
CA LEU A 132 6.41 -7.89 11.70
C LEU A 132 5.49 -8.17 10.51
N GLU A 133 4.19 -7.92 10.64
CA GLU A 133 3.23 -8.06 9.54
C GLU A 133 3.58 -7.17 8.33
N ASP A 134 3.95 -5.90 8.58
CA ASP A 134 4.35 -4.96 7.53
C ASP A 134 5.60 -5.47 6.76
N SER A 135 6.51 -6.16 7.46
CA SER A 135 7.71 -6.77 6.85
C SER A 135 7.42 -8.07 6.09
N GLU A 136 6.46 -8.87 6.57
CA GLU A 136 6.14 -10.17 5.97
C GLU A 136 5.25 -10.06 4.74
N LEU A 137 4.38 -9.04 4.71
CA LEU A 137 3.28 -8.88 3.75
C LEU A 137 3.19 -7.45 3.19
N PRO A 138 4.29 -6.84 2.71
CA PRO A 138 4.22 -5.50 2.13
C PRO A 138 3.42 -5.48 0.83
N LEU A 139 2.69 -4.39 0.56
CA LEU A 139 2.08 -4.18 -0.75
C LEU A 139 3.15 -3.99 -1.83
N GLN A 140 2.79 -4.25 -3.08
CA GLN A 140 3.74 -4.28 -4.18
C GLN A 140 4.35 -2.89 -4.45
N GLU A 141 3.56 -1.84 -4.28
CA GLU A 141 3.92 -0.42 -4.43
C GLU A 141 5.08 -0.08 -3.49
N TYR A 142 5.00 -0.49 -2.22
CA TYR A 142 6.10 -0.30 -1.27
C TYR A 142 7.30 -1.17 -1.64
N ARG A 143 7.06 -2.47 -1.91
CA ARG A 143 8.13 -3.45 -2.13
C ARG A 143 9.02 -3.11 -3.33
N ARG A 144 8.44 -2.64 -4.44
CA ARG A 144 9.19 -2.24 -5.66
C ARG A 144 10.19 -1.13 -5.37
N TRP A 145 9.86 -0.23 -4.45
CA TRP A 145 10.68 0.91 -4.08
C TRP A 145 11.52 0.68 -2.81
N GLY A 146 11.64 -0.58 -2.36
CA GLY A 146 12.48 -0.95 -1.22
C GLY A 146 11.87 -0.62 0.14
N PHE A 147 10.56 -0.44 0.21
CA PHE A 147 9.85 -0.15 1.44
C PHE A 147 8.98 -1.31 1.94
N LEU A 148 8.74 -1.31 3.24
CA LEU A 148 7.87 -2.25 3.96
C LEU A 148 6.70 -1.48 4.56
N ALA A 149 5.49 -1.76 4.06
CA ALA A 149 4.21 -1.33 4.61
C ALA A 149 3.09 -2.11 3.91
N ARG A 150 1.96 -2.29 4.61
CA ARG A 150 0.79 -3.01 4.08
C ARG A 150 -0.46 -2.14 3.94
N ASP A 151 -0.43 -0.95 4.52
CA ASP A 151 -1.57 -0.03 4.53
C ASP A 151 -1.64 0.68 3.18
N SER A 152 -2.82 0.62 2.54
CA SER A 152 -3.06 1.36 1.32
C SER A 152 -3.18 2.86 1.59
N LEU A 153 -2.63 3.66 0.68
CA LEU A 153 -2.81 5.12 0.61
C LEU A 153 -3.91 5.56 -0.37
N VAL A 154 -4.63 4.62 -0.98
CA VAL A 154 -5.85 4.91 -1.74
C VAL A 154 -7.02 4.28 -1.00
N GLY A 155 -8.06 5.07 -0.74
CA GLY A 155 -9.23 4.63 0.03
C GLY A 155 -9.83 3.32 -0.51
N LYS A 156 -10.51 2.56 0.36
CA LYS A 156 -11.09 1.23 0.06
C LYS A 156 -11.98 1.14 -1.20
N GLN A 157 -12.39 2.28 -1.76
CA GLN A 157 -13.23 2.36 -2.96
C GLN A 157 -12.44 2.32 -4.28
N SER A 158 -11.11 2.51 -4.23
CA SER A 158 -10.29 2.75 -5.42
C SER A 158 -9.51 1.54 -5.94
N PHE A 159 -9.29 0.50 -5.12
CA PHE A 159 -8.68 -0.72 -5.64
C PHE A 159 -9.61 -1.47 -6.56
N ASP A 160 -9.12 -1.74 -7.76
CA ASP A 160 -9.63 -2.87 -8.51
C ASP A 160 -9.26 -4.15 -7.76
N ARG A 161 -10.27 -4.98 -7.57
CA ARG A 161 -10.23 -6.14 -6.69
C ARG A 161 -9.26 -7.19 -7.26
N GLY A 162 -8.02 -7.31 -6.74
CA GLY A 162 -7.11 -8.34 -7.27
C GLY A 162 -5.66 -8.42 -6.80
N GLU A 163 -5.17 -7.55 -5.93
CA GLU A 163 -3.70 -7.31 -5.85
C GLU A 163 -2.92 -8.15 -4.84
N LEU A 164 -3.58 -8.89 -3.94
CA LEU A 164 -2.85 -9.77 -3.04
C LEU A 164 -2.40 -11.03 -3.79
N SER A 165 -1.09 -11.29 -3.82
CA SER A 165 -0.53 -12.49 -4.43
C SER A 165 -1.09 -13.77 -3.77
N PRO A 166 -1.20 -14.89 -4.51
CA PRO A 166 -1.72 -16.14 -3.96
C PRO A 166 -1.04 -16.58 -2.65
N ASP A 167 0.26 -16.34 -2.51
CA ASP A 167 1.02 -16.68 -1.30
C ASP A 167 0.63 -15.82 -0.10
N ILE A 168 0.44 -14.52 -0.30
CA ILE A 168 -0.03 -13.60 0.75
C ILE A 168 -1.44 -14.01 1.18
N ARG A 169 -2.35 -14.27 0.24
CA ARG A 169 -3.71 -14.74 0.54
C ARG A 169 -3.71 -16.03 1.34
N LYS A 170 -2.85 -16.99 0.96
CA LYS A 170 -2.66 -18.26 1.67
C LYS A 170 -2.12 -18.05 3.09
N LYS A 171 -1.20 -17.10 3.32
CA LYS A 171 -0.71 -16.73 4.66
C LYS A 171 -1.82 -16.16 5.53
N TYR A 172 -2.64 -15.22 5.03
CA TYR A 172 -3.82 -14.72 5.75
C TYR A 172 -4.78 -15.84 6.12
N LEU A 173 -5.06 -16.74 5.17
CA LEU A 173 -5.94 -17.88 5.40
C LEU A 173 -5.40 -18.79 6.51
N LYS A 174 -4.09 -19.11 6.49
CA LYS A 174 -3.43 -19.89 7.55
C LYS A 174 -3.51 -19.20 8.91
N LYS A 175 -3.26 -17.89 8.96
CA LYS A 175 -3.39 -17.09 10.18
C LYS A 175 -4.81 -17.16 10.75
N LEU A 176 -5.83 -17.02 9.90
CA LEU A 176 -7.23 -17.11 10.30
C LEU A 176 -7.61 -18.54 10.77
N CYS A 177 -7.11 -19.57 10.09
CA CYS A 177 -7.29 -20.98 10.49
C CYS A 177 -6.54 -21.32 11.79
N SER A 178 -5.55 -20.52 12.18
CA SER A 178 -4.81 -20.75 13.42
C SER A 178 -5.62 -20.45 14.68
N SER A 179 -6.56 -19.49 14.60
CA SER A 179 -7.38 -19.02 15.72
C SER A 179 -8.82 -19.51 15.69
N ARG A 180 -9.30 -20.06 14.55
CA ARG A 180 -10.69 -20.48 14.37
C ARG A 180 -10.79 -21.87 13.76
N MET A 181 -11.68 -22.71 14.30
CA MET A 181 -11.98 -24.03 13.70
C MET A 181 -12.98 -23.95 12.54
N ARG A 182 -13.74 -22.86 12.47
CA ARG A 182 -14.78 -22.59 11.47
C ARG A 182 -14.58 -21.19 10.91
N ILE A 183 -14.59 -21.09 9.59
CA ILE A 183 -14.45 -19.83 8.87
C ILE A 183 -15.55 -19.76 7.81
N ASP A 184 -16.16 -18.60 7.66
CA ASP A 184 -17.05 -18.32 6.53
C ASP A 184 -16.41 -17.30 5.57
N LEU A 185 -17.05 -17.11 4.42
CA LEU A 185 -16.59 -16.20 3.39
C LEU A 185 -16.45 -14.77 3.89
N ASP A 186 -17.43 -14.27 4.65
CA ASP A 186 -17.44 -12.90 5.13
C ASP A 186 -16.34 -12.66 6.17
N THR A 187 -16.08 -13.61 7.05
CA THR A 187 -14.96 -13.57 8.00
C THR A 187 -13.63 -13.47 7.26
N TYR A 188 -13.35 -14.36 6.32
CA TYR A 188 -12.10 -14.32 5.55
C TYR A 188 -11.98 -13.03 4.72
N TRP A 189 -13.06 -12.63 4.07
CA TRP A 189 -13.06 -11.44 3.22
C TRP A 189 -12.89 -10.13 4.02
N ASN A 190 -13.43 -10.07 5.24
CA ASN A 190 -13.21 -8.97 6.16
C ASN A 190 -11.79 -8.99 6.74
N GLU A 191 -11.26 -10.16 7.10
CA GLU A 191 -9.89 -10.32 7.62
C GLU A 191 -8.85 -9.81 6.63
N ILE A 192 -9.04 -10.08 5.34
CA ILE A 192 -8.16 -9.62 4.27
C ILE A 192 -8.46 -8.18 3.82
N GLY A 193 -9.25 -7.43 4.61
CA GLY A 193 -9.54 -6.02 4.39
C GLY A 193 -10.40 -5.73 3.15
N LYS A 194 -11.08 -6.75 2.59
CA LYS A 194 -11.83 -6.68 1.33
C LYS A 194 -11.00 -6.26 0.10
N VAL A 195 -9.67 -6.45 0.17
CA VAL A 195 -8.73 -6.09 -0.91
C VAL A 195 -8.89 -6.97 -2.16
N ILE A 196 -9.44 -8.18 -2.00
CA ILE A 196 -9.74 -9.09 -3.11
C ILE A 196 -11.24 -9.16 -3.40
N SER A 197 -11.61 -9.66 -4.59
CA SER A 197 -13.03 -9.82 -4.94
C SER A 197 -13.67 -10.92 -4.10
N ARG A 198 -14.97 -10.80 -3.84
CA ARG A 198 -15.74 -11.85 -3.13
C ARG A 198 -15.63 -13.21 -3.85
N ARG A 199 -15.61 -13.21 -5.19
CA ARG A 199 -15.40 -14.43 -6.00
C ARG A 199 -14.01 -15.03 -5.78
N GLN A 200 -12.97 -14.18 -5.71
CA GLN A 200 -11.61 -14.64 -5.41
C GLN A 200 -11.52 -15.22 -4.00
N ALA A 201 -12.13 -14.57 -3.01
CA ALA A 201 -12.16 -15.05 -1.65
C ALA A 201 -12.88 -16.41 -1.53
N GLU A 202 -13.98 -16.58 -2.27
CA GLU A 202 -14.69 -17.86 -2.34
C GLU A 202 -13.84 -18.95 -3.01
N ARG A 203 -13.12 -18.61 -4.10
CA ARG A 203 -12.21 -19.52 -4.78
C ARG A 203 -11.08 -19.96 -3.85
N ASP A 204 -10.43 -19.02 -3.15
CA ASP A 204 -9.37 -19.32 -2.20
C ASP A 204 -9.84 -20.29 -1.10
N LEU A 205 -11.04 -20.11 -0.55
CA LEU A 205 -11.62 -21.02 0.45
C LEU A 205 -11.92 -22.40 -0.12
N ARG A 206 -12.42 -22.47 -1.36
CA ARG A 206 -12.81 -23.72 -2.04
C ARG A 206 -11.61 -24.55 -2.48
N GLU A 207 -10.57 -23.90 -2.98
CA GLU A 207 -9.34 -24.56 -3.48
C GLU A 207 -8.37 -24.90 -2.35
N CYS A 208 -8.62 -24.44 -1.13
CA CYS A 208 -7.77 -24.71 0.00
C CYS A 208 -7.88 -26.16 0.48
N ALA A 209 -6.83 -26.95 0.25
CA ALA A 209 -6.81 -28.38 0.53
C ALA A 209 -7.08 -28.76 2.01
N TRP A 210 -6.85 -27.86 2.96
CA TRP A 210 -7.07 -28.13 4.39
C TRP A 210 -8.40 -27.59 4.93
N LEU A 211 -9.27 -27.06 4.07
CA LEU A 211 -10.62 -26.63 4.43
C LEU A 211 -11.65 -27.60 3.85
N LYS A 212 -12.64 -27.99 4.66
CA LYS A 212 -13.80 -28.78 4.21
C LYS A 212 -15.06 -27.92 4.23
N PRO A 213 -15.78 -27.78 3.10
CA PRO A 213 -17.04 -27.06 3.09
C PRO A 213 -18.11 -27.82 3.90
N VAL A 214 -18.94 -27.07 4.62
CA VAL A 214 -20.09 -27.55 5.37
C VAL A 214 -21.30 -26.69 4.99
N GLY A 215 -22.33 -27.35 4.47
CA GLY A 215 -23.55 -26.72 3.97
C GLY A 215 -23.50 -26.41 2.46
N ASN A 216 -24.69 -26.35 1.84
CA ASN A 216 -24.86 -26.21 0.40
C ASN A 216 -25.33 -24.81 -0.04
N THR A 217 -25.42 -23.86 0.89
CA THR A 217 -26.00 -22.52 0.63
C THR A 217 -24.93 -21.44 0.49
N ARG A 218 -25.35 -20.21 0.15
CA ARG A 218 -24.48 -19.03 0.08
C ARG A 218 -23.80 -18.67 1.42
N ALA A 219 -24.32 -19.18 2.54
CA ALA A 219 -23.76 -19.02 3.89
C ALA A 219 -22.90 -20.23 4.32
N ARG A 220 -22.34 -20.98 3.36
CA ARG A 220 -21.51 -22.16 3.65
C ARG A 220 -20.33 -21.79 4.55
N GLN A 221 -20.05 -22.68 5.50
CA GLN A 221 -18.90 -22.58 6.39
C GLN A 221 -17.81 -23.56 5.95
N TYR A 222 -16.58 -23.29 6.34
CA TYR A 222 -15.42 -24.12 6.06
C TYR A 222 -14.79 -24.57 7.38
N LEU A 223 -14.67 -25.89 7.57
CA LEU A 223 -14.02 -26.50 8.72
C LEU A 223 -12.53 -26.71 8.45
N VAL A 224 -11.70 -26.31 9.41
CA VAL A 224 -10.25 -26.58 9.38
C VAL A 224 -10.01 -28.07 9.66
N THR A 225 -9.41 -28.77 8.70
CA THR A 225 -9.15 -30.22 8.81
C THR A 225 -7.91 -30.55 9.63
N ARG A 226 -7.90 -31.73 10.27
CA ARG A 226 -6.81 -32.20 11.15
C ARG A 226 -5.44 -32.32 10.47
N THR A 227 -5.36 -32.31 9.13
CA THR A 227 -4.10 -32.43 8.38
C THR A 227 -3.12 -31.30 8.71
N GLU A 228 -3.63 -30.10 9.01
CA GLU A 228 -2.79 -28.97 9.43
C GLU A 228 -2.35 -29.06 10.91
N LYS A 229 -3.10 -29.77 11.76
CA LYS A 229 -2.72 -30.01 13.17
C LYS A 229 -1.51 -30.95 13.31
N ARG A 230 -1.29 -31.86 12.35
CA ARG A 230 -0.15 -32.81 12.37
C ARG A 230 1.18 -32.16 11.96
N ASN A 231 1.17 -31.27 10.97
CA ASN A 231 2.37 -30.49 10.62
C ASN A 231 2.82 -29.52 11.73
N ARG A 232 1.99 -29.28 12.75
CA ARG A 232 2.34 -28.50 13.95
C ARG A 232 3.01 -29.31 15.06
N LYS A 233 2.91 -30.65 15.07
CA LYS A 233 3.63 -31.49 16.04
C LYS A 233 5.03 -31.90 15.55
N ALA A 234 5.40 -31.52 14.33
CA ALA A 234 6.63 -31.95 13.65
C ALA A 234 7.49 -30.80 13.13
N GLY A 235 7.27 -29.57 13.60
CA GLY A 235 8.20 -28.44 13.39
C GLY A 235 9.01 -28.20 14.67
N PRO A 236 10.29 -27.81 14.55
CA PRO A 236 11.31 -27.84 15.61
C PRO A 236 10.96 -27.01 16.84
#